data_AF-A0A8X6PQC0-F1
#
_entry.id   AF-A0A8X6PQC0-F1
#
_cell.length_a   1.000
_cell.length_b   1.000
_cell.length_c   1.000
_cell.angle_alpha   90.00
_cell.angle_beta   90.00
_cell.angle_gamma   90.00
#
_symmetry.space_group_name_H-M   'P 1'
#
loop_
_entity.id
_entity.type
_entity.pdbx_description
1 polymer ?
#
loop_
_entity_poly.entity_id
_entity_poly.type
_entity_poly.pdbx_seq_one_letter_code
_entity_poly.pdbx_strand_id
1 'polypeptide(L)' 'GNECPELERWDKCKAHCQENCSNHDQGISCTKNCVPGCICEEGFVRERDGGKCIPKDKCSKLGSP' A
#
# COMPACT_ATOMS: atom_id res chain seq x y z
N GLY A 1 9.89 -17.52 -7.84
CA GLY A 1 9.02 -16.67 -8.68
C GLY A 1 8.81 -15.38 -7.94
N ASN A 2 8.88 -14.23 -8.61
CA ASN A 2 8.47 -12.94 -8.04
C ASN A 2 6.94 -12.85 -8.09
N GLU A 3 6.26 -13.82 -7.48
CA GLU A 3 4.80 -13.86 -7.43
C GLU A 3 4.37 -13.05 -6.22
N CYS A 4 3.76 -11.90 -6.48
CA CYS A 4 3.16 -11.09 -5.46
C CYS A 4 1.80 -11.68 -5.06
N PRO A 5 1.37 -11.45 -3.80
CA PRO A 5 0.01 -11.78 -3.38
C PRO A 5 -1.07 -11.12 -4.26
N GLU A 6 -2.30 -11.59 -4.15
CA GLU A 6 -3.45 -10.99 -4.84
C GLU A 6 -3.52 -9.47 -4.57
N LEU A 7 -3.82 -8.69 -5.61
CA LEU A 7 -3.90 -7.21 -5.56
C LEU A 7 -2.57 -6.52 -5.28
N GLU A 8 -1.45 -7.25 -5.43
CA GLU A 8 -0.10 -6.71 -5.37
C GLU A 8 0.63 -6.94 -6.70
N ARG A 9 1.42 -5.94 -7.11
CA ARG A 9 2.35 -6.04 -8.24
C ARG A 9 3.78 -5.88 -7.79
N TRP A 10 4.70 -6.53 -8.48
CA TRP A 10 6.13 -6.31 -8.25
C TRP A 10 6.53 -4.90 -8.68
N ASP A 11 7.22 -4.19 -7.81
CA ASP A 11 7.85 -2.91 -8.12
C ASP A 11 9.33 -2.96 -7.77
N LYS A 12 10.14 -2.31 -8.61
CA LYS A 12 11.60 -2.34 -8.47
C LYS A 12 12.13 -1.40 -7.40
N CYS A 13 11.31 -0.52 -6.83
CA CYS A 13 11.82 0.60 -6.03
C CYS A 13 10.91 1.10 -4.91
N LYS A 14 9.60 0.93 -5.01
CA LYS A 14 8.63 1.63 -4.15
C LYS A 14 8.15 0.80 -2.94
N ALA A 15 8.71 -0.38 -2.70
CA ALA A 15 8.16 -1.29 -1.70
C ALA A 15 8.26 -0.78 -0.26
N HIS A 16 9.25 0.08 0.04
CA HIS A 16 9.47 0.66 1.38
C HIS A 16 8.46 1.71 1.80
N CYS A 17 7.65 2.22 0.88
CA CYS A 17 6.80 3.38 1.14
C CYS A 17 5.46 3.24 0.42
N GLN A 18 4.54 2.56 1.08
CA GLN A 18 3.20 2.27 0.57
C GLN A 18 2.15 2.95 1.46
N GLU A 19 1.10 3.47 0.83
CA GLU A 19 -0.04 4.02 1.55
C GLU A 19 -0.80 2.90 2.26
N ASN A 20 -1.40 3.24 3.40
CA ASN A 20 -2.27 2.38 4.16
C ASN A 20 -3.57 3.11 4.52
N CYS A 21 -4.52 2.41 5.15
CA CYS A 21 -5.81 3.02 5.50
C CYS A 21 -5.72 4.22 6.46
N SER A 22 -4.62 4.40 7.20
CA SER A 22 -4.44 5.54 8.11
C SER A 22 -3.89 6.80 7.44
N ASN A 23 -3.28 6.68 6.25
CA ASN A 23 -2.54 7.77 5.62
C ASN A 23 -2.84 7.99 4.12
N HIS A 24 -3.67 7.16 3.48
CA HIS A 24 -3.95 7.27 2.04
C HIS A 24 -4.59 8.59 1.61
N ASP A 25 -5.23 9.31 2.54
CA ASP A 25 -5.83 10.64 2.30
C ASP A 25 -4.90 11.79 2.71
N GLN A 26 -3.81 11.50 3.42
CA GLN A 26 -2.86 12.50 3.92
C GLN A 26 -1.65 12.65 3.00
N GLY A 27 -1.39 11.64 2.16
CA GLY A 27 -0.18 11.53 1.36
C GLY A 27 1.03 11.14 2.21
N ILE A 28 1.87 10.26 1.68
CA ILE A 28 3.08 9.79 2.37
C ILE A 28 4.34 10.47 1.83
N SER A 29 5.20 10.93 2.73
CA SER A 29 6.52 11.44 2.36
C SER A 29 7.52 10.29 2.32
N CYS A 30 7.88 9.86 1.11
CA CYS A 30 8.84 8.78 0.91
C CYS A 30 10.28 9.30 0.83
N THR A 31 11.20 8.61 1.49
CA THR A 31 12.64 8.80 1.26
C THR A 31 13.02 8.31 -0.14
N LYS A 32 14.13 8.83 -0.70
CA LYS A 32 14.66 8.43 -2.02
C LYS A 32 15.29 7.02 -2.04
N ASN A 33 15.11 6.25 -0.99
CA ASN A 33 15.56 4.86 -0.95
C ASN A 33 14.81 4.05 -2.00
N CYS A 34 15.51 3.09 -2.60
CA CYS A 34 14.95 2.23 -3.63
C CYS A 34 14.91 0.82 -3.09
N VAL A 35 13.71 0.32 -2.79
CA VAL A 35 13.51 -1.02 -2.25
C VAL A 35 12.59 -1.80 -3.19
N PRO A 36 13.10 -2.85 -3.86
CA PRO A 36 12.27 -3.72 -4.68
C PRO A 36 11.39 -4.60 -3.78
N GLY A 37 10.18 -4.90 -4.26
CA GLY A 37 9.22 -5.74 -3.55
C GLY A 37 7.81 -5.59 -4.08
N CYS A 38 6.87 -6.29 -3.46
CA CYS A 38 5.47 -6.22 -3.82
C CYS A 38 4.82 -4.96 -3.25
N ILE A 39 4.08 -4.26 -4.11
CA ILE A 39 3.29 -3.09 -3.74
C ILE A 39 1.84 -3.29 -4.11
N CYS A 40 0.93 -2.62 -3.40
CA CYS A 40 -0.47 -2.60 -3.80
C CYS A 40 -0.64 -2.11 -5.24
N GLU A 41 -1.55 -2.75 -5.97
CA GLU A 41 -1.97 -2.29 -7.29
C GLU A 41 -2.61 -0.90 -7.23
N GLU A 42 -2.75 -0.27 -8.39
CA GLU A 42 -3.39 1.04 -8.47
C GLU A 42 -4.85 0.96 -7.99
N GLY A 43 -5.25 1.89 -7.12
CA GLY A 43 -6.57 1.87 -6.46
C GLY A 43 -6.65 1.07 -5.15
N PHE A 44 -5.56 0.38 -4.76
CA PHE A 44 -5.46 -0.39 -3.53
C PHE A 44 -4.45 0.22 -2.55
N VAL A 45 -4.67 0.01 -1.26
CA VAL A 45 -3.78 0.42 -0.17
C VAL A 45 -3.63 -0.69 0.85
N ARG A 46 -2.54 -0.64 1.62
CA ARG A 46 -2.33 -1.59 2.71
C ARG A 46 -3.40 -1.39 3.78
N GLU A 47 -4.02 -2.47 4.27
CA GLU A 47 -4.95 -2.40 5.41
C GLU A 47 -4.27 -1.80 6.65
N ARG A 48 -3.00 -2.17 6.87
CA ARG A 48 -2.06 -1.67 7.88
C ARG A 48 -0.64 -1.90 7.37
N ASP A 49 0.39 -1.38 8.05
CA ASP A 49 1.77 -1.67 7.66
C ASP A 49 2.05 -3.18 7.62
N GLY A 50 2.55 -3.67 6.47
CA GLY A 50 2.75 -5.10 6.20
C GLY A 50 1.47 -5.92 6.02
N GLY A 51 0.28 -5.31 6.08
CA GLY A 51 -1.00 -5.95 5.84
C GLY A 51 -1.27 -6.22 4.35
N LYS A 52 -2.40 -6.86 4.06
CA LYS A 52 -2.86 -7.10 2.69
C LYS A 52 -3.29 -5.81 2.00
N CYS A 53 -3.28 -5.81 0.68
CA CYS A 53 -3.86 -4.73 -0.11
C CYS A 53 -5.38 -4.85 -0.20
N ILE A 54 -6.07 -3.74 0.04
CA ILE A 54 -7.53 -3.63 -0.06
C ILE A 54 -7.90 -2.39 -0.90
N PRO A 55 -9.05 -2.41 -1.58
CA PRO A 55 -9.59 -1.21 -2.21
C PRO A 55 -9.65 -0.02 -1.25
N LYS A 56 -9.23 1.18 -1.72
CA LYS A 56 -9.22 2.41 -0.89
C LYS A 56 -10.58 2.71 -0.24
N ASP A 57 -11.67 2.44 -0.94
CA ASP A 57 -13.05 2.63 -0.45
C ASP A 57 -13.42 1.72 0.75
N LYS A 58 -12.66 0.66 1.00
CA LYS A 58 -12.84 -0.21 2.18
C LYS A 58 -12.18 0.31 3.44
N CYS A 59 -11.37 1.37 3.38
CA CYS A 59 -10.79 1.99 4.57
C CYS A 59 -11.84 2.70 5.45
N SER A 60 -12.98 3.10 4.88
CA SER A 60 -14.05 3.88 5.51
C SER A 60 -14.91 3.15 6.55
N LYS A 61 -14.39 2.13 7.24
CA LYS A 61 -15.03 1.54 8.43
C LYS A 61 -14.35 1.88 9.76
N LEU A 62 -13.30 2.71 9.76
CA LEU A 62 -12.50 2.98 10.96
C LEU A 62 -12.48 4.46 11.40
N GLY A 63 -13.31 5.33 10.81
CA GLY A 63 -13.22 6.78 11.06
C GLY A 63 -14.47 7.59 10.78
N SER A 64 -15.67 7.07 11.04
CA SER A 64 -16.83 7.93 11.29
C SER A 64 -17.05 7.99 12.81
N PRO A 65 -17.29 9.19 13.38
CA PRO A 65 -17.25 9.44 14.83
C PRO A 65 -18.21 8.56 15.65
#